data_AF-A0A7X4K8S7-F1
#
_entry.id   AF-A0A7X4K8S7-F1
#
_cell.length_a   1.000
_cell.length_b   1.000
_cell.length_c   1.000
_cell.angle_alpha   90.00
_cell.angle_beta   90.00
_cell.angle_gamma   90.00
#
_symmetry.space_group_name_H-M   'P 1'
#
loop_
_entity.id
_entity.type
_entity.pdbx_description
1 polymer ?
#
loop_
_entity_poly.entity_id
_entity_poly.type
_entity_poly.pdbx_seq_one_letter_code
_entity_poly.pdbx_strand_id
1 'polypeptide(L)' 'MLYYRVRVFGEAKGPWRPLKRQAEQDALELGLGDYDEWGDFFVSVPGEIEELHARFVKVCA' A
#
# COMPACT_ATOMS: atom_id res chain seq x y z
N MET A 1 16.38 -2.49 2.50
CA MET A 1 15.19 -2.82 1.69
C MET A 1 14.00 -2.10 2.28
N LEU A 2 13.13 -1.54 1.46
CA LEU A 2 11.89 -0.90 1.90
C LEU A 2 10.73 -1.83 1.59
N TYR A 3 9.76 -1.87 2.49
CA TYR A 3 8.49 -2.54 2.30
C TYR A 3 7.38 -1.50 2.38
N TYR A 4 6.34 -1.76 1.62
CA TYR A 4 5.20 -0.91 1.41
C TYR A 4 3.97 -1.71 1.80
N ARG A 5 3.09 -1.12 2.60
CA ARG A 5 1.78 -1.71 2.89
C ARG A 5 0.72 -0.63 2.82
N VAL A 6 -0.42 -0.99 2.25
CA VAL A 6 -1.59 -0.12 2.26
C VAL A 6 -2.20 -0.13 3.66
N ARG A 7 -2.41 1.06 4.22
CA ARG A 7 -3.28 1.24 5.38
C ARG A 7 -4.46 2.09 4.98
N VAL A 8 -5.66 1.67 5.35
CA VAL A 8 -6.88 2.47 5.15
C VAL A 8 -7.58 2.60 6.48
N PHE A 9 -7.94 3.83 6.85
CA PHE A 9 -8.54 4.11 8.16
C PHE A 9 -7.70 3.62 9.35
N GLY A 10 -6.36 3.59 9.21
CA GLY A 10 -5.45 3.06 10.24
C GLY A 10 -5.40 1.52 10.30
N GLU A 11 -6.19 0.82 9.47
CA GLU A 11 -6.15 -0.64 9.36
C GLU A 11 -5.19 -1.10 8.25
N ALA A 12 -4.40 -2.12 8.60
CA ALA A 12 -3.62 -2.92 7.67
C ALA A 12 -4.50 -3.51 6.57
N LYS A 13 -4.33 -3.10 5.32
CA LYS A 13 -4.94 -3.78 4.17
C LYS A 13 -3.85 -4.50 3.39
N GLY A 14 -3.76 -5.80 3.64
CA GLY A 14 -2.86 -6.72 2.92
C GLY A 14 -1.49 -6.96 3.59
N PRO A 15 -0.66 -7.81 2.98
CA PRO A 15 0.69 -8.11 3.44
C PRO A 15 1.70 -7.00 3.09
N TRP A 16 2.86 -7.02 3.73
CA TRP A 16 3.98 -6.14 3.37
C TRP A 16 4.53 -6.51 1.99
N ARG A 17 4.50 -5.56 1.05
CA ARG A 17 5.02 -5.73 -0.31
C ARG A 17 6.41 -5.09 -0.44
N PRO A 18 7.36 -5.70 -1.15
CA PRO A 18 8.69 -5.10 -1.34
C PRO A 18 8.69 -3.95 -2.36
N LEU A 19 7.61 -3.79 -3.13
CA LEU A 19 7.48 -2.78 -4.19
C LEU A 19 6.26 -1.91 -3.94
N LYS A 20 6.44 -0.58 -4.04
CA LYS A 20 5.36 0.41 -3.92
C LYS A 20 4.22 0.11 -4.90
N ARG A 21 4.57 -0.25 -6.14
CA ARG A 21 3.61 -0.65 -7.19
C ARG A 21 2.71 -1.81 -6.80
N GLN A 22 3.19 -2.76 -6.01
CA GLN A 22 2.35 -3.86 -5.52
C GLN A 22 1.41 -3.42 -4.41
N ALA A 23 1.83 -2.48 -3.56
CA ALA A 23 0.92 -1.86 -2.59
C ALA A 23 -0.14 -1.02 -3.32
N GLU A 24 0.23 -0.28 -4.36
CA GLU A 24 -0.72 0.48 -5.20
C GLU A 24 -1.73 -0.46 -5.89
N GLN A 25 -1.29 -1.62 -6.39
CA GLN A 25 -2.18 -2.65 -6.94
C GLN A 25 -3.10 -3.26 -5.88
N ASP A 26 -2.60 -3.58 -4.68
CA ASP A 26 -3.43 -4.07 -3.55
C ASP A 26 -4.51 -3.02 -3.21
N ALA A 27 -4.15 -1.73 -3.21
CA ALA A 27 -5.12 -0.65 -2.99
C ALA A 27 -6.15 -0.55 -4.12
N LEU A 28 -5.74 -0.73 -5.37
CA LEU A 28 -6.66 -0.76 -6.52
C LEU A 28 -7.62 -1.95 -6.46
N GLU A 29 -7.11 -3.16 -6.21
CA GLU A 29 -7.90 -4.40 -6.13
C GLU A 29 -8.91 -4.36 -4.98
N LEU A 30 -8.56 -3.68 -3.88
CA LEU A 30 -9.45 -3.48 -2.74
C LEU A 30 -10.43 -2.30 -2.93
N GLY A 31 -10.38 -1.59 -4.07
CA GLY A 31 -11.23 -0.43 -4.35
C GLY A 31 -10.92 0.79 -3.48
N LEU A 32 -9.69 0.89 -3.01
CA LEU A 32 -9.20 1.94 -2.11
C LEU A 32 -8.56 3.11 -2.88
N GLY A 33 -8.08 2.85 -4.10
CA GLY A 33 -7.59 3.86 -5.02
C GLY A 33 -8.01 3.57 -6.44
N ASP A 34 -7.90 4.57 -7.30
CA ASP A 34 -8.13 4.46 -8.73
C ASP A 34 -6.99 5.16 -9.48
N TYR A 35 -6.91 4.93 -10.78
CA TYR A 35 -5.95 5.63 -11.63
C TYR A 35 -6.67 6.80 -12.29
N ASP A 36 -6.09 7.99 -12.19
CA ASP A 36 -6.58 9.13 -12.93
C ASP A 36 -6.33 8.95 -14.44
N GLU A 37 -6.91 9.81 -15.26
CA GLU A 37 -6.81 9.79 -16.72
C GLU A 37 -5.36 9.99 -17.24
N TRP A 38 -4.44 10.38 -16.35
CA TRP A 38 -3.00 10.52 -16.60
C TRP A 38 -2.17 9.29 -16.19
N GLY A 39 -2.82 8.24 -15.65
CA GLY A 39 -2.15 7.07 -15.11
C GLY A 39 -1.50 7.29 -13.74
N ASP A 40 -1.80 8.43 -13.09
CA ASP A 40 -1.35 8.72 -11.73
C ASP A 40 -2.31 8.04 -10.73
N PHE A 41 -1.75 7.34 -9.75
CA PHE A 41 -2.54 6.62 -8.76
C PHE A 41 -3.03 7.59 -7.69
N PHE A 42 -4.34 7.72 -7.55
CA PHE A 42 -4.94 8.50 -6.47
C PHE A 42 -5.69 7.60 -5.50
N VAL A 43 -5.51 7.87 -4.20
CA VAL A 43 -6.24 7.16 -3.16
C VAL A 43 -7.58 7.89 -2.95
N SER A 44 -8.68 7.24 -3.33
CA SER A 44 -10.03 7.81 -3.21
C SER A 44 -10.58 7.71 -1.79
N VAL A 45 -10.06 6.79 -0.98
CA VAL A 45 -10.34 6.66 0.45
C VAL A 45 -9.24 7.34 1.30
N PRO A 46 -9.46 7.69 2.58
CA PRO A 46 -8.38 8.08 3.47
C PRO A 46 -7.49 6.87 3.78
N GLY A 47 -6.58 6.61 2.84
CA GLY A 47 -5.59 5.56 2.89
C GLY A 47 -4.19 6.14 2.70
N GLU A 48 -3.23 5.55 3.39
CA GLU A 48 -1.82 5.90 3.30
C GLU A 48 -1.01 4.65 2.90
N ILE A 49 0.00 4.85 2.06
CA ILE A 49 1.00 3.81 1.81
C ILE A 49 2.04 3.95 2.92
N GLU A 50 2.04 3.02 3.85
CA GLU A 50 3.05 2.98 4.90
C GLU A 50 4.34 2.41 4.32
N GLU A 51 5.40 3.21 4.38
CA GLU A 51 6.75 2.85 3.95
C GLU A 51 7.59 2.48 5.17
N LEU A 52 8.02 1.22 5.25
CA LEU A 52 8.74 0.71 6.41
C LEU A 52 10.01 0.00 5.98
N HIS A 53 11.12 0.32 6.66
CA HIS A 53 12.40 -0.30 6.36
C HIS A 53 12.37 -1.78 6.81
N ALA A 54 12.90 -2.68 5.98
CA ALA A 54 12.94 -4.12 6.20
C ALA A 54 13.40 -4.55 7.59
N ARG A 55 14.30 -3.78 8.22
CA ARG A 55 14.78 -4.02 9.59
C ARG A 55 13.68 -3.95 10.67
N PHE A 56 12.56 -3.31 10.36
CA PHE A 56 11.42 -3.10 11.25
C PHE A 56 10.19 -3.91 10.86
N VAL A 57 10.18 -4.50 9.65
CA VAL A 57 9.11 -5.42 9.24
C VAL A 57 9.35 -6.73 9.98
N LYS A 58 8.67 -6.92 11.11
CA LYS A 58 8.52 -8.25 11.71
C LYS A 58 7.63 -9.06 10.77
N VAL A 59 8.24 -9.77 9.83
CA VAL A 59 7.62 -10.96 9.25
C VAL A 59 7.47 -11.92 10.41
N CYS A 60 6.26 -12.07 10.95
CA CYS A 60 5.98 -13.21 11.82
C CYS A 60 6.23 -14.47 10.97
N ALA A 61 7.33 -15.16 11.28
CA ALA A 61 7.67 -16.46 10.73
C ALA A 61 6.72 -17.53 11.27
#